data_AF-A0A7K4EYA6-F1
#
_entry.id   AF-A0A7K4EYA6-F1
#
_cell.length_a   1.000
_cell.length_b   1.000
_cell.length_c   1.000
_cell.angle_alpha   90.00
_cell.angle_beta   90.00
_cell.angle_gamma   90.00
#
_symmetry.space_group_name_H-M   'P 1'
#
loop_
_entity.id
_entity.type
_entity.pdbx_description
1 polymer ?
#
loop_
_entity_poly.entity_id
_entity_poly.type
_entity_poly.pdbx_seq_one_letter_code
_entity_poly.pdbx_strand_id
1 'polypeptide(L)'
;MGLFDRFSHTYDKHGYDLDGYDKNGYDKKGYDKNGFGRDGYDKNGYDKKGYNKKGFNKKGYDKKGYDKKGYKDGYDEDGFDFKGYNKDGFNKNGYDKKGYDKDGYDNRGFSLDGIHIDTQIAFDKDGFNKKGYDKNGFNKIGYDKNGYDKDGFNKNGFNKDGYDLEGYDKNGYDKNGYGKDGYDENGFDSNGYDKNGYDKNGYDLDGYDENGFDSNGYDKLGYDHLGFDKEGYNQEGYNKFNKKKNVDSD
;
A
#
# COMPACT_ATOMS: atom_id res chain seq x y z
N MET A 1 -79.15 -32.72 47.05
CA MET A 1 -77.73 -32.75 46.69
C MET A 1 -77.53 -33.89 45.70
N GLY A 2 -77.49 -33.58 44.40
CA GLY A 2 -77.47 -34.61 43.35
C GLY A 2 -76.83 -34.08 42.08
N LEU A 3 -75.53 -34.35 41.95
CA LEU A 3 -74.75 -34.54 40.73
C LEU A 3 -75.13 -33.71 39.49
N PHE A 4 -74.84 -32.41 39.51
CA PHE A 4 -74.58 -31.64 38.29
C PHE A 4 -73.08 -31.53 38.03
N ASP A 5 -72.37 -32.67 38.12
CA ASP A 5 -70.93 -32.68 37.89
C ASP A 5 -70.47 -34.04 37.36
N ARG A 6 -70.69 -34.26 36.05
CA ARG A 6 -69.96 -35.22 35.19
C ARG A 6 -70.56 -35.29 33.77
N PHE A 7 -70.52 -34.21 33.01
CA PHE A 7 -70.30 -34.37 31.55
C PHE A 7 -68.80 -34.63 31.35
N SER A 8 -68.34 -35.76 31.87
CA SER A 8 -67.08 -36.38 31.48
C SER A 8 -67.14 -36.50 29.97
N HIS A 9 -66.26 -35.81 29.26
CA HIS A 9 -66.08 -35.95 27.82
C HIS A 9 -65.91 -37.44 27.51
N THR A 10 -67.00 -38.10 27.08
CA THR A 10 -66.97 -39.52 26.74
C THR A 10 -66.40 -39.63 25.33
N TYR A 11 -65.20 -40.18 25.24
CA TYR A 11 -64.54 -40.46 23.97
C TYR A 11 -65.06 -41.79 23.41
N ASP A 12 -65.20 -41.88 22.08
CA ASP A 12 -65.55 -43.09 21.36
C ASP A 12 -64.45 -44.17 21.49
N LYS A 13 -64.69 -45.36 20.94
CA LYS A 13 -63.71 -46.47 20.94
C LYS A 13 -62.38 -46.11 20.25
N HIS A 14 -62.37 -45.06 19.43
CA HIS A 14 -61.20 -44.56 18.72
C HIS A 14 -60.55 -43.36 19.41
N GLY A 15 -61.07 -42.92 20.57
CA GLY A 15 -60.51 -41.85 21.38
C GLY A 15 -60.94 -40.43 21.02
N TYR A 16 -62.07 -40.24 20.31
CA TYR A 16 -62.61 -38.94 19.90
C TYR A 16 -63.93 -38.59 20.62
N ASP A 17 -64.14 -37.34 21.00
CA ASP A 17 -65.38 -36.85 21.62
C ASP A 17 -66.56 -36.79 20.60
N LEU A 18 -67.73 -36.37 21.06
CA LEU A 18 -68.93 -36.23 20.21
C LEU A 18 -68.76 -35.19 19.09
N ASP A 19 -67.86 -34.22 19.27
CA ASP A 19 -67.52 -33.22 18.26
C ASP A 19 -66.46 -33.74 17.27
N GLY A 20 -65.89 -34.93 17.50
CA GLY A 20 -64.90 -35.58 16.65
C GLY A 20 -63.45 -35.25 16.96
N TYR A 21 -63.13 -34.76 18.17
CA TYR A 21 -61.78 -34.36 18.60
C TYR A 21 -61.20 -35.31 19.66
N ASP A 22 -59.90 -35.59 19.57
CA ASP A 22 -59.17 -36.40 20.54
C ASP A 22 -59.04 -35.69 21.90
N LYS A 23 -58.46 -36.40 22.90
CA LYS A 23 -58.21 -35.82 24.24
C LYS A 23 -57.33 -34.57 24.25
N ASN A 24 -56.57 -34.34 23.17
CA ASN A 24 -55.72 -33.16 23.01
C ASN A 24 -56.42 -32.07 22.17
N GLY A 25 -57.67 -32.28 21.77
CA GLY A 25 -58.48 -31.32 21.02
C GLY A 25 -58.26 -31.35 19.51
N TYR A 26 -57.77 -32.44 18.91
CA TYR A 26 -57.50 -32.56 17.47
C TYR A 26 -58.40 -33.58 16.78
N ASP A 27 -58.89 -33.27 15.59
CA ASP A 27 -59.72 -34.15 14.77
C ASP A 27 -58.93 -35.36 14.23
N LYS A 28 -59.62 -36.28 13.54
CA LYS A 28 -58.99 -37.46 12.91
C LYS A 28 -57.92 -37.12 11.87
N LYS A 29 -57.91 -35.90 11.34
CA LYS A 29 -56.90 -35.39 10.40
C LYS A 29 -55.77 -34.64 11.12
N GLY A 30 -55.84 -34.49 12.43
CA GLY A 30 -54.83 -33.89 13.29
C GLY A 30 -54.96 -32.37 13.44
N TYR A 31 -56.13 -31.77 13.20
CA TYR A 31 -56.38 -30.32 13.31
C TYR A 31 -57.28 -29.97 14.50
N ASP A 32 -56.97 -28.86 15.19
CA ASP A 32 -57.80 -28.34 16.28
C ASP A 32 -59.14 -27.78 15.79
N LYS A 33 -60.01 -27.38 16.72
CA LYS A 33 -61.31 -26.73 16.40
C LYS A 33 -61.18 -25.46 15.54
N ASN A 34 -60.00 -24.84 15.50
CA ASN A 34 -59.71 -23.67 14.69
C ASN A 34 -59.04 -24.04 13.34
N GLY A 35 -58.86 -25.32 13.04
CA GLY A 35 -58.27 -25.81 11.80
C GLY A 35 -56.74 -25.80 11.76
N PHE A 36 -56.05 -25.76 12.91
CA PHE A 36 -54.58 -25.78 13.01
C PHE A 36 -54.06 -27.11 13.53
N GLY A 37 -53.05 -27.64 12.86
CA GLY A 37 -52.36 -28.86 13.27
C GLY A 37 -51.60 -28.67 14.58
N ARG A 38 -51.10 -29.78 15.14
CA ARG A 38 -50.25 -29.77 16.35
C ARG A 38 -48.98 -28.94 16.20
N ASP A 39 -48.50 -28.77 14.97
CA ASP A 39 -47.36 -27.91 14.63
C ASP A 39 -47.74 -26.43 14.49
N GLY A 40 -49.02 -26.08 14.68
CA GLY A 40 -49.53 -24.71 14.68
C GLY A 40 -49.90 -24.16 13.29
N TYR A 41 -49.92 -24.99 12.25
CA TYR A 41 -50.21 -24.59 10.87
C TYR A 41 -51.54 -25.14 10.37
N ASP A 42 -52.26 -24.37 9.57
CA ASP A 42 -53.48 -24.81 8.91
C ASP A 42 -53.19 -25.86 7.82
N LYS A 43 -54.24 -26.42 7.23
CA LYS A 43 -54.12 -27.39 6.13
C LYS A 43 -53.36 -26.87 4.89
N ASN A 44 -53.23 -25.56 4.76
CA ASN A 44 -52.48 -24.91 3.67
C ASN A 44 -51.04 -24.56 4.09
N GLY A 45 -50.64 -24.91 5.31
CA GLY A 45 -49.30 -24.70 5.85
C GLY A 45 -49.05 -23.29 6.40
N TYR A 46 -50.08 -22.54 6.83
CA TYR A 46 -49.95 -21.20 7.41
C TYR A 46 -50.34 -21.16 8.89
N ASP A 47 -49.57 -20.42 9.69
CA ASP A 47 -49.84 -20.21 11.11
C ASP A 47 -51.08 -19.33 11.34
N LYS A 48 -51.46 -19.14 12.62
CA LYS A 48 -52.60 -18.27 13.00
C LYS A 48 -52.45 -16.82 12.53
N LYS A 49 -51.23 -16.37 12.25
CA LYS A 49 -50.93 -15.02 11.73
C LYS A 49 -50.89 -14.99 10.20
N GLY A 50 -51.12 -16.12 9.52
CA GLY A 50 -51.16 -16.24 8.07
C GLY A 50 -49.79 -16.40 7.41
N TYR A 51 -48.77 -16.87 8.14
CA TYR A 51 -47.41 -17.08 7.64
C TYR A 51 -47.04 -18.56 7.59
N ASN A 52 -46.36 -18.99 6.53
CA ASN A 52 -45.86 -20.36 6.43
C ASN A 52 -44.65 -20.61 7.33
N LYS A 53 -44.17 -21.86 7.39
CA LYS A 53 -42.98 -22.24 8.17
C LYS A 53 -41.71 -21.45 7.84
N LYS A 54 -41.62 -20.88 6.63
CA LYS A 54 -40.53 -20.01 6.20
C LYS A 54 -40.75 -18.53 6.54
N GLY A 55 -41.86 -18.19 7.21
CA GLY A 55 -42.19 -16.83 7.64
C GLY A 55 -42.84 -15.95 6.58
N PHE A 56 -43.35 -16.51 5.48
CA PHE A 56 -43.98 -15.75 4.38
C PHE A 56 -45.50 -15.95 4.33
N ASN A 57 -46.24 -14.87 4.08
CA ASN A 57 -47.68 -14.90 3.88
C ASN A 57 -48.06 -15.51 2.52
N LYS A 58 -49.37 -15.67 2.27
CA LYS A 58 -49.88 -16.23 1.00
C LYS A 58 -49.44 -15.47 -0.26
N LYS A 59 -49.16 -14.17 -0.13
CA LYS A 59 -48.65 -13.32 -1.21
C LYS A 59 -47.12 -13.39 -1.36
N GLY A 60 -46.44 -14.14 -0.49
CA GLY A 60 -44.99 -14.33 -0.53
C GLY A 60 -44.17 -13.24 0.19
N TYR A 61 -44.80 -12.45 1.06
CA TYR A 61 -44.11 -11.42 1.86
C TYR A 61 -43.91 -11.86 3.30
N ASP A 62 -42.77 -11.51 3.88
CA ASP A 62 -42.47 -11.74 5.29
C ASP A 62 -43.26 -10.79 6.20
N LYS A 63 -43.01 -10.88 7.51
CA LYS A 63 -43.68 -10.03 8.51
C LYS A 63 -43.33 -8.54 8.40
N LYS A 64 -42.17 -8.21 7.83
CA LYS A 64 -41.70 -6.83 7.60
C LYS A 64 -42.21 -6.27 6.25
N GLY A 65 -42.75 -7.12 5.37
CA GLY A 65 -43.26 -6.79 4.05
C GLY A 65 -42.25 -6.99 2.92
N TYR A 66 -41.13 -7.68 3.17
CA TYR A 66 -40.16 -8.04 2.14
C TYR A 66 -40.58 -9.32 1.43
N ASP A 67 -40.40 -9.35 0.11
CA ASP A 67 -40.61 -10.54 -0.68
C ASP A 67 -39.54 -11.62 -0.37
N LYS A 68 -39.65 -12.78 -1.03
CA LYS A 68 -38.67 -13.87 -0.87
C LYS A 68 -37.25 -13.53 -1.31
N LYS A 69 -37.07 -12.46 -2.09
CA LYS A 69 -35.77 -11.96 -2.53
C LYS A 69 -35.22 -10.87 -1.60
N GLY A 70 -35.99 -10.50 -0.57
CA GLY A 70 -35.59 -9.46 0.38
C GLY A 70 -35.93 -8.05 -0.07
N TYR A 71 -36.91 -7.86 -0.97
CA TYR A 71 -37.31 -6.53 -1.45
C TYR A 71 -38.71 -6.13 -0.97
N LYS A 72 -38.83 -4.90 -0.48
CA LYS A 72 -40.08 -4.23 -0.12
C LYS A 72 -40.20 -2.95 -0.93
N ASP A 73 -41.32 -2.78 -1.62
CA ASP A 73 -41.55 -1.65 -2.54
C ASP A 73 -40.42 -1.47 -3.58
N GLY A 74 -39.78 -2.58 -3.97
CA GLY A 74 -38.69 -2.61 -4.93
C GLY A 74 -37.29 -2.39 -4.35
N TYR A 75 -37.15 -2.19 -3.04
CA TYR A 75 -35.86 -1.92 -2.37
C TYR A 75 -35.55 -2.96 -1.29
N ASP A 76 -34.27 -3.28 -1.11
CA ASP A 76 -33.79 -4.14 -0.04
C ASP A 76 -33.83 -3.45 1.35
N GLU A 77 -33.33 -4.12 2.38
CA GLU A 77 -33.28 -3.54 3.75
C GLU A 77 -32.31 -2.35 3.85
N ASP A 78 -31.29 -2.29 3.00
CA ASP A 78 -30.34 -1.17 2.89
C ASP A 78 -30.92 0.00 2.03
N GLY A 79 -32.10 -0.18 1.42
CA GLY A 79 -32.78 0.83 0.62
C GLY A 79 -32.33 0.91 -0.83
N PHE A 80 -31.72 -0.15 -1.38
CA PHE A 80 -31.27 -0.24 -2.77
C PHE A 80 -32.19 -1.14 -3.60
N ASP A 81 -32.42 -0.73 -4.85
CA ASP A 81 -33.16 -1.52 -5.82
C ASP A 81 -32.37 -2.76 -6.24
N PHE A 82 -32.99 -3.64 -7.04
CA PHE A 82 -32.33 -4.84 -7.55
C PHE A 82 -31.11 -4.56 -8.45
N LYS A 83 -30.92 -3.31 -8.89
CA LYS A 83 -29.76 -2.85 -9.65
C LYS A 83 -28.70 -2.21 -8.75
N GLY A 84 -28.94 -2.13 -7.44
CA GLY A 84 -28.04 -1.56 -6.45
C GLY A 84 -28.13 -0.04 -6.32
N TYR A 85 -29.24 0.59 -6.70
CA TYR A 85 -29.43 2.05 -6.60
C TYR A 85 -30.54 2.41 -5.60
N ASN A 86 -30.29 3.42 -4.78
CA ASN A 86 -31.29 3.94 -3.85
C ASN A 86 -32.40 4.70 -4.58
N LYS A 87 -33.38 5.21 -3.82
CA LYS A 87 -34.50 6.01 -4.36
C LYS A 87 -34.07 7.26 -5.11
N ASP A 88 -32.93 7.84 -4.72
CA ASP A 88 -32.35 9.02 -5.38
C ASP A 88 -31.54 8.64 -6.63
N GLY A 89 -31.42 7.34 -6.94
CA GLY A 89 -30.72 6.84 -8.12
C GLY A 89 -29.22 6.68 -7.95
N PHE A 90 -28.71 6.68 -6.73
CA PHE A 90 -27.27 6.51 -6.41
C PHE A 90 -26.98 5.13 -5.84
N ASN A 91 -25.85 4.56 -6.23
CA ASN A 91 -25.36 3.29 -5.70
C ASN A 91 -24.78 3.46 -4.29
N LYS A 92 -24.34 2.35 -3.70
CA LYS A 92 -23.76 2.33 -2.34
C LYS A 92 -22.52 3.21 -2.17
N ASN A 93 -21.82 3.51 -3.27
CA ASN A 93 -20.67 4.41 -3.29
C ASN A 93 -21.05 5.87 -3.56
N GLY A 94 -22.35 6.17 -3.68
CA GLY A 94 -22.85 7.53 -3.91
C GLY A 94 -22.84 7.98 -5.37
N TYR A 95 -22.69 7.07 -6.35
CA TYR A 95 -22.67 7.41 -7.77
C TYR A 95 -23.94 6.97 -8.49
N ASP A 96 -24.42 7.81 -9.40
CA ASP A 96 -25.54 7.52 -10.25
C ASP A 96 -25.21 6.45 -11.31
N LYS A 97 -26.19 6.11 -12.15
CA LYS A 97 -26.00 5.13 -13.24
C LYS A 97 -24.98 5.55 -14.30
N LYS A 98 -24.66 6.84 -14.39
CA LYS A 98 -23.66 7.41 -15.28
C LYS A 98 -22.28 7.49 -14.63
N GLY A 99 -22.18 7.17 -13.33
CA GLY A 99 -20.93 7.18 -12.57
C GLY A 99 -20.60 8.53 -11.94
N TYR A 100 -21.57 9.43 -11.79
CA TYR A 100 -21.39 10.75 -11.17
C TYR A 100 -22.02 10.80 -9.79
N ASP A 101 -21.35 11.47 -8.86
CA ASP A 101 -21.88 11.73 -7.53
C ASP A 101 -22.99 12.78 -7.55
N LYS A 102 -23.49 13.13 -6.37
CA LYS A 102 -24.57 14.13 -6.23
C LYS A 102 -24.17 15.54 -6.68
N ASP A 103 -22.88 15.84 -6.66
CA ASP A 103 -22.32 17.12 -7.08
C ASP A 103 -21.96 17.12 -8.59
N GLY A 104 -22.16 15.99 -9.26
CA GLY A 104 -21.97 15.83 -10.71
C GLY A 104 -20.55 15.49 -11.11
N TYR A 105 -19.74 14.92 -10.21
CA TYR A 105 -18.36 14.50 -10.46
C TYR A 105 -18.19 12.98 -10.47
N ASP A 106 -17.37 12.49 -11.39
CA ASP A 106 -17.00 11.08 -11.44
C ASP A 106 -16.04 10.71 -10.29
N ASN A 107 -15.73 9.42 -10.16
CA ASN A 107 -14.82 8.92 -9.14
C ASN A 107 -13.35 9.39 -9.28
N ARG A 108 -13.01 10.13 -10.35
CA ARG A 108 -11.70 10.74 -10.59
C ARG A 108 -11.71 12.24 -10.33
N GLY A 109 -12.87 12.80 -9.95
CA GLY A 109 -13.09 14.21 -9.68
C GLY A 109 -13.44 15.05 -10.90
N PHE A 110 -13.87 14.45 -12.02
CA PHE A 110 -14.21 15.16 -13.25
C PHE A 110 -15.73 15.32 -13.43
N SER A 111 -16.17 16.52 -13.76
CA SER A 111 -17.55 16.77 -14.16
C SER A 111 -17.85 16.15 -15.52
N LEU A 112 -19.13 16.11 -15.89
CA LEU A 112 -19.56 15.68 -17.23
C LEU A 112 -18.90 16.48 -18.36
N ASP A 113 -18.61 17.76 -18.11
CA ASP A 113 -17.92 18.65 -19.05
C ASP A 113 -16.38 18.52 -19.01
N GLY A 114 -15.85 17.55 -18.27
CA GLY A 114 -14.41 17.29 -18.16
C GLY A 114 -13.68 18.29 -17.25
N ILE A 115 -14.38 19.00 -16.36
CA ILE A 115 -13.77 19.95 -15.42
C ILE A 115 -13.37 19.22 -14.14
N HIS A 116 -12.12 19.33 -13.72
CA HIS A 116 -11.66 18.69 -12.48
C HIS A 116 -12.00 19.54 -11.26
N ILE A 117 -12.54 18.91 -10.21
CA ILE A 117 -13.02 19.56 -8.99
C ILE A 117 -11.95 20.41 -8.28
N ASP A 118 -10.70 19.94 -8.22
CA ASP A 118 -9.64 20.68 -7.52
C ASP A 118 -9.05 21.83 -8.33
N THR A 119 -8.88 21.63 -9.65
CA THR A 119 -8.17 22.59 -10.50
C THR A 119 -9.10 23.59 -11.17
N GLN A 120 -10.40 23.29 -11.24
CA GLN A 120 -11.43 24.10 -11.90
C GLN A 120 -11.09 24.38 -13.38
N ILE A 121 -10.31 23.49 -14.00
CA ILE A 121 -9.87 23.55 -15.39
C ILE A 121 -10.50 22.39 -16.16
N ALA A 122 -10.85 22.64 -17.42
CA ALA A 122 -11.32 21.63 -18.35
C ALA A 122 -10.16 20.81 -18.91
N PHE A 123 -10.35 19.49 -18.97
CA PHE A 123 -9.45 18.52 -19.55
C PHE A 123 -10.13 17.85 -20.75
N ASP A 124 -9.35 17.52 -21.76
CA ASP A 124 -9.83 16.74 -22.91
C ASP A 124 -10.06 15.27 -22.54
N LYS A 125 -10.50 14.48 -23.52
CA LYS A 125 -10.76 13.04 -23.33
C LYS A 125 -9.50 12.23 -22.99
N ASP A 126 -8.33 12.74 -23.36
CA ASP A 126 -7.04 12.14 -23.03
C ASP A 126 -6.59 12.55 -21.62
N GLY A 127 -7.33 13.43 -20.93
CA GLY A 127 -7.06 13.88 -19.58
C GLY A 127 -6.09 15.06 -19.49
N PHE A 128 -5.90 15.83 -20.56
CA PHE A 128 -4.99 16.98 -20.60
C PHE A 128 -5.74 18.31 -20.73
N ASN A 129 -5.25 19.33 -20.03
CA ASN A 129 -5.77 20.69 -20.17
C ASN A 129 -5.32 21.33 -21.48
N LYS A 130 -5.79 22.56 -21.76
CA LYS A 130 -5.42 23.31 -22.97
C LYS A 130 -3.91 23.53 -23.16
N LYS A 131 -3.12 23.47 -22.09
CA LYS A 131 -1.65 23.59 -22.12
C LYS A 131 -0.96 22.23 -22.32
N GLY A 132 -1.71 21.14 -22.44
CA GLY A 132 -1.20 19.79 -22.65
C GLY A 132 -0.73 19.11 -21.37
N TYR A 133 -1.18 19.54 -20.18
CA TYR A 133 -0.83 18.93 -18.89
C TYR A 133 -2.03 18.23 -18.25
N ASP A 134 -1.78 17.09 -17.64
CA ASP A 134 -2.76 16.34 -16.86
C ASP A 134 -3.11 17.06 -15.55
N LYS A 135 -4.02 16.47 -14.77
CA LYS A 135 -4.43 17.05 -13.48
C LYS A 135 -3.30 17.17 -12.46
N ASN A 136 -2.25 16.37 -12.60
CA ASN A 136 -1.06 16.39 -11.74
C ASN A 136 0.02 17.33 -12.28
N GLY A 137 -0.19 17.98 -13.43
CA GLY A 137 0.72 18.93 -14.02
C GLY A 137 1.78 18.32 -14.94
N PHE A 138 1.61 17.08 -15.42
CA PHE A 138 2.52 16.39 -16.32
C PHE A 138 1.97 16.34 -17.75
N ASN A 139 2.84 16.52 -18.73
CA ASN A 139 2.47 16.44 -20.14
C ASN A 139 2.32 14.97 -20.60
N LYS A 140 1.95 14.77 -21.87
CA LYS A 140 1.71 13.43 -22.44
C LYS A 140 2.94 12.51 -22.44
N ILE A 141 4.14 13.06 -22.31
CA ILE A 141 5.40 12.30 -22.20
C ILE A 141 5.89 12.18 -20.75
N GLY A 142 5.08 12.62 -19.77
CA GLY A 142 5.35 12.42 -18.34
C GLY A 142 6.18 13.49 -17.67
N TYR A 143 6.35 14.68 -18.28
CA TYR A 143 7.18 15.75 -17.72
C TYR A 143 6.35 16.98 -17.33
N ASP A 144 6.72 17.60 -16.22
CA ASP A 144 6.13 18.84 -15.74
C ASP A 144 6.49 20.04 -16.64
N LYS A 145 6.00 21.22 -16.27
CA LYS A 145 6.32 22.48 -16.98
C LYS A 145 7.81 22.86 -16.96
N ASN A 146 8.57 22.31 -16.02
CA ASN A 146 10.01 22.56 -15.88
C ASN A 146 10.85 21.46 -16.57
N GLY A 147 10.21 20.44 -17.15
CA GLY A 147 10.87 19.36 -17.85
C GLY A 147 11.36 18.22 -16.94
N TYR A 148 10.76 18.04 -15.76
CA TYR A 148 11.06 16.94 -14.83
C TYR A 148 9.90 15.95 -14.75
N ASP A 149 10.22 14.67 -14.67
CA ASP A 149 9.23 13.61 -14.44
C ASP A 149 8.73 13.61 -13.00
N LYS A 150 7.84 12.66 -12.69
CA LYS A 150 7.25 12.50 -11.35
C LYS A 150 8.30 12.21 -10.26
N ASP A 151 9.45 11.66 -10.64
CA ASP A 151 10.53 11.27 -9.74
C ASP A 151 11.55 12.42 -9.61
N GLY A 152 11.34 13.54 -10.34
CA GLY A 152 12.13 14.76 -10.27
C GLY A 152 13.33 14.77 -11.22
N PHE A 153 13.36 13.91 -12.24
CA PHE A 153 14.45 13.80 -13.20
C PHE A 153 14.06 14.32 -14.59
N ASN A 154 14.98 15.00 -15.25
CA ASN A 154 14.79 15.46 -16.62
C ASN A 154 14.95 14.30 -17.61
N LYS A 155 14.74 14.58 -18.90
CA LYS A 155 14.86 13.57 -19.96
C LYS A 155 16.23 12.90 -20.07
N ASN A 156 17.27 13.55 -19.55
CA ASN A 156 18.63 13.01 -19.51
C ASN A 156 18.92 12.23 -18.22
N GLY A 157 17.93 12.05 -17.33
CA GLY A 157 18.07 11.32 -16.08
C GLY A 157 18.69 12.13 -14.94
N PHE A 158 18.73 13.47 -15.03
CA PHE A 158 19.31 14.33 -13.98
C PHE A 158 18.25 15.13 -13.25
N ASN A 159 18.39 15.24 -11.94
CA ASN A 159 17.54 16.07 -11.09
C ASN A 159 17.82 17.57 -11.30
N LYS A 160 17.12 18.40 -10.54
CA LYS A 160 17.28 19.87 -10.61
C LYS A 160 18.68 20.36 -10.23
N ASP A 161 19.38 19.61 -9.40
CA ASP A 161 20.76 19.90 -8.98
C ASP A 161 21.80 19.39 -10.01
N GLY A 162 21.36 18.66 -11.04
CA GLY A 162 22.25 18.11 -12.08
C GLY A 162 22.83 16.73 -11.77
N TYR A 163 22.28 16.00 -10.78
CA TYR A 163 22.73 14.66 -10.40
C TYR A 163 21.73 13.58 -10.85
N ASP A 164 22.25 12.43 -11.23
CA ASP A 164 21.46 11.26 -11.61
C ASP A 164 20.85 10.57 -10.36
N LEU A 165 20.17 9.46 -10.59
CA LEU A 165 19.54 8.67 -9.52
C LEU A 165 20.56 8.09 -8.53
N GLU A 166 21.79 7.85 -8.97
CA GLU A 166 22.90 7.34 -8.16
C GLU A 166 23.65 8.46 -7.43
N GLY A 167 23.32 9.73 -7.70
CA GLY A 167 23.91 10.90 -7.06
C GLY A 167 25.14 11.45 -7.78
N TYR A 168 25.38 11.07 -9.04
CA TYR A 168 26.51 11.53 -9.85
C TYR A 168 26.09 12.56 -10.90
N ASP A 169 26.94 13.55 -11.13
CA ASP A 169 26.74 14.53 -12.17
C ASP A 169 27.01 13.94 -13.57
N LYS A 170 26.84 14.75 -14.60
CA LYS A 170 27.11 14.34 -16.00
C LYS A 170 28.54 13.89 -16.26
N ASN A 171 29.49 14.28 -15.41
CA ASN A 171 30.90 13.92 -15.51
C ASN A 171 31.22 12.68 -14.66
N GLY A 172 30.25 12.15 -13.90
CA GLY A 172 30.40 10.96 -13.07
C GLY A 172 30.89 11.25 -11.66
N TYR A 173 30.80 12.48 -11.16
CA TYR A 173 31.23 12.88 -9.81
C TYR A 173 30.04 13.15 -8.89
N ASP A 174 30.17 12.72 -7.63
CA ASP A 174 29.16 12.95 -6.60
C ASP A 174 29.14 14.43 -6.13
N LYS A 175 28.28 14.75 -5.17
CA LYS A 175 28.19 16.10 -4.57
C LYS A 175 29.48 16.56 -3.88
N ASN A 176 30.36 15.64 -3.51
CA ASN A 176 31.64 15.92 -2.87
C ASN A 176 32.80 15.99 -3.89
N GLY A 177 32.54 15.74 -5.18
CA GLY A 177 33.54 15.75 -6.23
C GLY A 177 34.25 14.42 -6.45
N TYR A 178 33.75 13.30 -5.90
CA TYR A 178 34.36 11.97 -6.06
C TYR A 178 33.58 11.12 -7.05
N GLY A 179 34.31 10.44 -7.94
CA GLY A 179 33.73 9.49 -8.87
C GLY A 179 33.30 8.20 -8.21
N LYS A 180 32.68 7.30 -8.99
CA LYS A 180 32.25 5.97 -8.52
C LYS A 180 33.37 5.12 -7.90
N ASP A 181 34.59 5.33 -8.35
CA ASP A 181 35.78 4.63 -7.84
C ASP A 181 36.34 5.26 -6.55
N GLY A 182 35.75 6.35 -6.05
CA GLY A 182 36.15 7.02 -4.81
C GLY A 182 37.24 8.08 -4.97
N TYR A 183 37.59 8.46 -6.20
CA TYR A 183 38.64 9.44 -6.50
C TYR A 183 38.07 10.72 -7.13
N ASP A 184 38.67 11.85 -6.82
CA ASP A 184 38.31 13.16 -7.39
C ASP A 184 38.77 13.32 -8.85
N GLU A 185 38.53 14.48 -9.45
CA GLU A 185 38.98 14.80 -10.82
C GLU A 185 40.51 14.73 -10.98
N ASN A 186 41.26 14.90 -9.89
CA ASN A 186 42.72 14.82 -9.88
C ASN A 186 43.24 13.40 -9.58
N GLY A 187 42.36 12.43 -9.34
CA GLY A 187 42.72 11.05 -9.05
C GLY A 187 43.07 10.77 -7.58
N PHE A 188 42.66 11.63 -6.64
CA PHE A 188 42.90 11.45 -5.20
C PHE A 188 41.62 11.05 -4.45
N ASP A 189 41.76 10.16 -3.47
CA ASP A 189 40.69 9.75 -2.58
C ASP A 189 40.35 10.83 -1.56
N SER A 190 39.36 10.57 -0.71
CA SER A 190 38.95 11.50 0.35
C SER A 190 40.03 11.81 1.40
N ASN A 191 41.09 11.01 1.46
CA ASN A 191 42.24 11.20 2.34
C ASN A 191 43.40 11.94 1.64
N GLY A 192 43.26 12.23 0.34
CA GLY A 192 44.27 12.91 -0.47
C GLY A 192 45.32 11.99 -1.07
N TYR A 193 45.04 10.69 -1.20
CA TYR A 193 45.95 9.69 -1.77
C TYR A 193 45.46 9.17 -3.12
N ASP A 194 46.38 8.97 -4.05
CA ASP A 194 46.10 8.39 -5.34
C ASP A 194 45.84 6.88 -5.25
N LYS A 195 45.52 6.25 -6.39
CA LYS A 195 45.26 4.81 -6.46
C LYS A 195 46.46 3.92 -6.07
N ASN A 196 47.67 4.48 -6.11
CA ASN A 196 48.89 3.80 -5.71
C ASN A 196 49.21 4.03 -4.22
N GLY A 197 48.42 4.86 -3.52
CA GLY A 197 48.58 5.16 -2.10
C GLY A 197 49.52 6.32 -1.82
N TYR A 198 49.80 7.20 -2.79
CA TYR A 198 50.67 8.37 -2.63
C TYR A 198 49.89 9.68 -2.61
N ASP A 199 50.30 10.60 -1.75
CA ASP A 199 49.74 11.95 -1.69
C ASP A 199 50.17 12.77 -2.92
N LYS A 200 49.64 14.00 -3.03
CA LYS A 200 50.01 14.92 -4.12
C LYS A 200 51.51 15.25 -4.21
N ASN A 201 52.29 15.00 -3.16
CA ASN A 201 53.72 15.22 -3.12
C ASN A 201 54.51 13.93 -3.43
N GLY A 202 53.83 12.80 -3.65
CA GLY A 202 54.43 11.51 -3.96
C GLY A 202 54.81 10.68 -2.73
N TYR A 203 54.27 10.95 -1.54
CA TYR A 203 54.55 10.20 -0.31
C TYR A 203 53.38 9.32 0.13
N ASP A 204 53.68 8.10 0.57
CA ASP A 204 52.71 7.16 1.12
C ASP A 204 52.19 7.60 2.50
N LEU A 205 51.28 6.82 3.09
CA LEU A 205 50.74 7.09 4.43
C LEU A 205 51.81 7.09 5.54
N ASP A 206 52.92 6.37 5.33
CA ASP A 206 54.06 6.31 6.25
C ASP A 206 55.05 7.48 6.01
N GLY A 207 54.84 8.30 4.98
CA GLY A 207 55.67 9.44 4.63
C GLY A 207 56.86 9.13 3.72
N TYR A 208 56.83 8.02 2.97
CA TYR A 208 57.90 7.57 2.08
C TYR A 208 57.49 7.63 0.60
N ASP A 209 58.42 8.00 -0.27
CA ASP A 209 58.20 8.03 -1.72
C ASP A 209 58.17 6.61 -2.33
N GLU A 210 57.93 6.52 -3.65
CA GLU A 210 57.93 5.25 -4.38
C GLU A 210 59.26 4.47 -4.27
N ASN A 211 60.36 5.17 -3.98
CA ASN A 211 61.67 4.57 -3.77
C ASN A 211 61.93 4.19 -2.30
N GLY A 212 60.98 4.43 -1.40
CA GLY A 212 61.07 4.12 0.02
C GLY A 212 61.83 5.15 0.85
N PHE A 213 61.95 6.41 0.40
CA PHE A 213 62.64 7.50 1.13
C PHE A 213 61.67 8.57 1.64
N ASP A 214 61.93 9.07 2.84
CA ASP A 214 61.17 10.17 3.45
C ASP A 214 61.46 11.51 2.75
N SER A 215 60.74 12.55 3.16
CA SER A 215 60.98 13.92 2.66
C SER A 215 62.39 14.47 2.90
N ASN A 216 63.18 13.84 3.77
CA ASN A 216 64.58 14.18 4.02
C ASN A 216 65.57 13.29 3.22
N GLY A 217 65.06 12.34 2.43
CA GLY A 217 65.86 11.42 1.63
C GLY A 217 66.38 10.19 2.38
N TYR A 218 65.75 9.79 3.50
CA TYR A 218 66.14 8.63 4.31
C TYR A 218 65.10 7.51 4.26
N ASP A 219 65.55 6.26 4.19
CA ASP A 219 64.70 5.08 4.21
C ASP A 219 64.09 4.80 5.60
N LYS A 220 63.23 3.77 5.69
CA LYS A 220 62.60 3.33 6.95
C LYS A 220 63.62 2.94 8.05
N LEU A 221 64.87 2.67 7.68
CA LEU A 221 65.96 2.34 8.58
C LEU A 221 66.82 3.57 8.95
N GLY A 222 66.54 4.74 8.38
CA GLY A 222 67.24 5.98 8.62
C GLY A 222 68.48 6.20 7.75
N TYR A 223 68.62 5.51 6.61
CA TYR A 223 69.76 5.62 5.68
C TYR A 223 69.38 6.30 4.38
N ASP A 224 70.26 7.15 3.86
CA ASP A 224 70.09 7.82 2.57
C ASP A 224 70.24 6.86 1.38
N HIS A 225 70.02 7.37 0.16
CA HIS A 225 70.16 6.57 -1.07
C HIS A 225 71.59 6.04 -1.33
N LEU A 226 72.58 6.49 -0.55
CA LEU A 226 73.96 6.02 -0.58
C LEU A 226 74.24 5.01 0.55
N GLY A 227 73.25 4.72 1.40
CA GLY A 227 73.35 3.80 2.53
C GLY A 227 73.97 4.42 3.78
N PHE A 228 73.91 5.74 3.97
CA PHE A 228 74.45 6.44 5.15
C PHE A 228 73.37 7.10 6.01
N ASP A 229 73.49 7.00 7.33
CA ASP A 229 72.60 7.64 8.29
C ASP A 229 72.76 9.17 8.30
N LYS A 230 71.94 9.87 9.09
CA LYS A 230 72.03 11.33 9.27
C LYS A 230 73.39 11.82 9.78
N GLU A 231 74.19 10.94 10.37
CA GLU A 231 75.55 11.22 10.85
C GLU A 231 76.64 10.86 9.82
N GLY A 232 76.25 10.31 8.67
CA GLY A 232 77.14 9.94 7.57
C GLY A 232 77.80 8.56 7.71
N TYR A 233 77.19 7.63 8.45
CA TYR A 233 77.69 6.26 8.69
C TYR A 233 76.76 5.19 8.11
N ASN A 234 77.32 4.14 7.52
CA ASN A 234 76.55 3.01 7.00
C ASN A 234 76.08 2.06 8.11
N GLN A 235 75.29 1.03 7.75
CA GLN A 235 74.79 0.02 8.70
C GLN A 235 75.88 -0.71 9.49
N GLU A 236 77.11 -0.78 8.97
CA GLU A 236 78.27 -1.36 9.63
C GLU A 236 79.03 -0.36 10.51
N GLY A 237 78.58 0.90 10.57
CA GLY A 237 79.18 1.98 11.32
C GLY A 237 80.39 2.63 10.63
N TYR A 238 80.55 2.54 9.31
CA TYR A 238 81.64 3.19 8.56
C TYR A 238 81.13 4.39 7.74
N ASN A 239 81.89 5.48 7.74
CA ASN A 239 81.59 6.63 6.88
C ASN A 239 82.09 6.43 5.44
N LYS A 240 81.75 7.37 4.54
CA LYS A 240 82.16 7.34 3.12
C LYS A 240 83.67 7.30 2.86
N PHE A 241 84.50 7.49 3.89
CA PHE A 241 85.96 7.37 3.84
C PHE A 241 86.48 6.09 4.52
N ASN A 242 85.62 5.10 4.75
CA ASN A 242 85.91 3.83 5.41
C ASN A 242 86.42 3.99 6.85
N LYS A 243 86.02 5.06 7.56
CA LYS A 243 86.35 5.27 8.99
C LYS A 243 85.18 4.84 9.88
N LYS A 244 85.47 4.04 10.90
CA LYS A 244 84.48 3.55 11.86
C LYS A 244 83.95 4.67 12.77
N LYS A 245 82.66 4.63 13.12
CA LYS A 245 82.01 5.49 14.10
C LYS A 245 82.71 5.29 15.44
N ASN A 246 83.23 6.38 16.01
CA ASN A 246 83.79 6.35 17.36
C ASN A 246 82.61 6.21 18.30
N VAL A 247 82.35 4.98 18.75
CA VAL A 247 81.44 4.72 19.88
C VAL A 247 82.27 4.96 21.13
N ASP A 248 82.59 6.22 21.42
CA ASP A 248 83.15 6.57 22.71
C ASP A 248 82.08 6.26 23.74
N SER A 249 82.40 5.30 24.60
CA SER A 249 81.57 4.86 25.71
C SER A 249 81.52 6.00 26.73
N ASP A 250 80.32 6.42 27.12
CA ASP A 250 80.13 7.14 28.40
C ASP A 250 80.69 6.32 29.58
#